data_AF-A0AAD9VFT1-F1
#
_entry.id   AF-A0AAD9VFT1-F1
#
_cell.length_a   1.000
_cell.length_b   1.000
_cell.length_c   1.000
_cell.angle_alpha   90.00
_cell.angle_beta   90.00
_cell.angle_gamma   90.00
#
_symmetry.space_group_name_H-M   'P 1'
#
loop_
_entity.id
_entity.type
_entity.pdbx_description
1 polymer ?
#
loop_
_entity_poly.entity_id
_entity_poly.type
_entity_poly.pdbx_seq_one_letter_code
_entity_poly.pdbx_strand_id
1 'polypeptide(L)'
;MLDSCRELYSFLDNSPKRQRFLDIVIDVLGKGETKKRKLKNLCKTRWIERHSTFETIYDLYEYVVTTLDEICVPSEDERFECPGEESWDWDASTRTLANGLRHTMKSFGYIFCFVCAMDMLEPMRPLVSALQGRLVEVYFGFKKVEEVMNSYTDILSGIDKWFERLYTKVLRLSELVGSAEERPLVNRRGTTPAETAKEYWKRAVAIPFLDIVSSELKSRFSHEKRAHYELCALVPEVISKKDENAVTSLLNVLKEKWEHILPLPAAFESELFR
;
A
#
# COMPACT_ATOMS: atom_id res chain seq x y z
N MET A 1 4.84 -10.25 -4.81
CA MET A 1 4.64 -8.79 -4.92
C MET A 1 5.38 -8.04 -3.82
N LEU A 2 4.98 -8.11 -2.55
CA LEU A 2 5.69 -7.38 -1.47
C LEU A 2 7.17 -7.74 -1.35
N ASP A 3 7.52 -9.03 -1.49
CA ASP A 3 8.92 -9.47 -1.44
C ASP A 3 9.72 -8.93 -2.64
N SER A 4 9.12 -8.86 -3.82
CA SER A 4 9.72 -8.26 -5.01
C SER A 4 10.01 -6.77 -4.81
N CYS A 5 9.12 -6.01 -4.16
CA CYS A 5 9.39 -4.63 -3.79
C CYS A 5 10.55 -4.50 -2.78
N ARG A 6 10.68 -5.44 -1.83
CA ARG A 6 11.82 -5.47 -0.87
C ARG A 6 13.13 -5.83 -1.55
N GLU A 7 13.09 -6.80 -2.46
CA GLU A 7 14.25 -7.25 -3.22
C GLU A 7 14.73 -6.12 -4.14
N LEU A 8 13.80 -5.43 -4.80
CA LEU A 8 14.10 -4.24 -5.61
C LEU A 8 14.75 -3.13 -4.79
N TYR A 9 14.19 -2.80 -3.62
CA TYR A 9 14.79 -1.83 -2.70
C TYR A 9 16.22 -2.27 -2.32
N SER A 10 16.39 -3.52 -1.89
CA SER A 10 17.67 -4.05 -1.44
C SER A 10 18.70 -4.07 -2.58
N PHE A 11 18.27 -4.37 -3.81
CA PHE A 11 19.13 -4.38 -4.99
C PHE A 11 19.79 -3.02 -5.23
N LEU A 12 19.02 -1.94 -5.14
CA LEU A 12 19.52 -0.57 -5.34
C LEU A 12 20.27 -0.04 -4.10
N ASP A 13 19.75 -0.28 -2.90
CA ASP A 13 20.31 0.25 -1.65
C ASP A 13 21.64 -0.40 -1.26
N ASN A 14 21.83 -1.69 -1.57
CA ASN A 14 23.06 -2.42 -1.25
C ASN A 14 24.27 -2.01 -2.11
N SER A 15 24.10 -1.18 -3.15
CA SER A 15 25.20 -0.76 -4.01
C SER A 15 25.09 0.72 -4.40
N PRO A 16 26.00 1.58 -3.90
CA PRO A 16 26.07 2.98 -4.32
C PRO A 16 26.24 3.13 -5.84
N LYS A 17 26.90 2.18 -6.51
CA LYS A 17 27.06 2.17 -7.98
C LYS A 17 25.71 2.03 -8.68
N ARG A 18 24.86 1.10 -8.22
CA ARG A 18 23.51 0.88 -8.79
C ARG A 18 22.59 2.07 -8.51
N GLN A 19 22.67 2.66 -7.31
CA GLN A 19 21.89 3.87 -7.00
C GLN A 19 22.31 5.07 -7.85
N ARG A 20 23.62 5.30 -8.04
CA ARG A 20 24.11 6.37 -8.93
C ARG A 20 23.62 6.18 -10.37
N PHE A 21 23.61 4.94 -10.84
CA PHE A 21 23.11 4.64 -12.18
C PHE A 21 21.61 4.96 -12.31
N LEU A 22 20.80 4.60 -11.30
CA LEU A 22 19.39 5.02 -11.25
C LEU A 22 19.24 6.54 -11.27
N ASP A 23 20.08 7.28 -10.53
CA ASP A 23 20.03 8.75 -10.52
C ASP A 23 20.29 9.33 -11.93
N ILE A 24 21.23 8.76 -12.68
CA ILE A 24 21.50 9.13 -14.08
C ILE A 24 20.29 8.84 -14.97
N VAL A 25 19.69 7.65 -14.85
CA VAL A 25 18.49 7.28 -15.62
C VAL A 25 17.34 8.26 -15.30
N ILE A 26 17.15 8.64 -14.04
CA ILE A 26 16.15 9.63 -13.63
C ILE A 26 16.44 11.01 -14.23
N ASP A 27 17.70 11.45 -14.26
CA ASP A 27 18.04 12.77 -14.79
C ASP A 27 17.89 12.82 -16.32
N VAL A 28 18.20 11.73 -17.02
CA VAL A 28 18.06 11.61 -18.48
C VAL A 28 16.59 11.53 -18.91
N LEU A 29 15.80 10.66 -18.27
CA LEU A 29 14.41 10.42 -18.67
C LEU A 29 13.43 11.37 -18.01
N GLY A 30 13.65 11.70 -16.74
CA GLY A 30 12.73 12.48 -15.93
C GLY A 30 12.72 13.97 -16.26
N LYS A 31 13.74 14.51 -16.93
CA LYS A 31 13.79 15.93 -17.40
C LYS A 31 13.39 16.97 -16.33
N GLY A 32 13.65 16.67 -15.05
CA GLY A 32 13.29 17.52 -13.91
C GLY A 32 11.86 17.37 -13.35
N GLU A 33 11.03 16.47 -13.90
CA GLU A 33 9.64 16.26 -13.47
C GLU A 33 9.54 15.58 -12.10
N THR A 34 10.45 14.64 -11.80
CA THR A 34 10.49 13.95 -10.50
C THR A 34 11.59 14.50 -9.61
N LYS A 35 11.26 14.74 -8.33
CA LYS A 35 12.24 15.03 -7.26
C LYS A 35 12.63 13.77 -6.48
N LYS A 36 11.94 12.66 -6.70
CA LYS A 36 12.25 11.38 -6.04
C LYS A 36 13.51 10.81 -6.69
N ARG A 37 14.40 10.26 -5.86
CA ARG A 37 15.70 9.69 -6.30
C ARG A 37 15.95 8.30 -5.76
N LYS A 38 15.43 8.00 -4.58
CA LYS A 38 15.63 6.72 -3.90
C LYS A 38 14.32 6.01 -3.66
N LEU A 39 14.34 4.68 -3.79
CA LEU A 39 13.26 3.85 -3.29
C LEU A 39 13.23 3.88 -1.76
N LYS A 40 12.04 3.66 -1.20
CA LYS A 40 11.84 3.53 0.23
C LYS A 40 11.75 2.05 0.60
N ASN A 41 12.26 1.69 1.77
CA ASN A 41 12.12 0.33 2.27
C ASN A 41 10.67 0.09 2.74
N LEU A 42 10.17 -1.12 2.50
CA LEU A 42 8.91 -1.57 3.09
C LEU A 42 9.08 -1.79 4.59
N CYS A 43 8.74 -0.78 5.38
CA CYS A 43 8.81 -0.86 6.83
C CYS A 43 7.96 -2.02 7.38
N LYS A 44 8.55 -2.84 8.25
CA LYS A 44 7.86 -3.99 8.86
C LYS A 44 6.71 -3.54 9.76
N THR A 45 6.90 -2.46 10.52
CA THR A 45 5.98 -2.02 11.58
C THR A 45 5.24 -0.73 11.25
N ARG A 46 5.71 0.10 10.30
CA ARG A 46 5.06 1.38 9.93
C ARG A 46 4.30 1.21 8.60
N TRP A 47 3.02 0.89 8.70
CA TRP A 47 2.14 0.68 7.55
C TRP A 47 1.97 1.97 6.73
N ILE A 48 1.99 3.14 7.37
CA ILE A 48 1.96 4.42 6.64
C ILE A 48 3.18 4.59 5.72
N GLU A 49 4.35 4.09 6.14
CA GLU A 49 5.55 4.11 5.29
C GLU A 49 5.43 3.13 4.12
N ARG A 50 4.63 2.06 4.26
CA ARG A 50 4.36 1.15 3.14
C ARG A 50 3.58 1.87 2.04
N HIS A 51 2.56 2.66 2.37
CA HIS A 51 1.86 3.50 1.39
C HIS A 51 2.83 4.40 0.64
N SER A 52 3.67 5.14 1.36
CA SER A 52 4.70 5.99 0.76
C SER A 52 5.70 5.21 -0.09
N THR A 53 5.95 3.94 0.24
CA THR A 53 6.82 3.06 -0.55
C THR A 53 6.17 2.68 -1.88
N PHE A 54 4.90 2.25 -1.87
CA PHE A 54 4.14 1.97 -3.10
C PHE A 54 4.11 3.19 -4.02
N GLU A 55 3.79 4.37 -3.49
CA GLU A 55 3.81 5.63 -4.25
C GLU A 55 5.19 5.95 -4.82
N THR A 56 6.26 5.71 -4.06
CA THR A 56 7.62 5.99 -4.53
C THR A 56 8.04 5.02 -5.64
N ILE A 57 7.69 3.74 -5.52
CA ILE A 57 7.94 2.75 -6.57
C ILE A 57 7.10 3.06 -7.80
N TYR A 58 5.83 3.45 -7.65
CA TYR A 58 4.96 3.82 -8.76
C TYR A 58 5.51 5.03 -9.52
N ASP A 59 5.93 6.08 -8.82
CA ASP A 59 6.49 7.28 -9.45
C ASP A 59 7.86 7.05 -10.09
N LEU A 60 8.61 6.06 -9.63
CA LEU A 60 9.93 5.72 -10.16
C LEU A 60 9.92 4.49 -11.07
N TYR A 61 8.74 3.95 -11.41
CA TYR A 61 8.61 2.63 -12.00
C TYR A 61 9.35 2.50 -13.33
N GLU A 62 9.13 3.47 -14.24
CA GLU A 62 9.79 3.53 -15.54
C GLU A 62 11.32 3.59 -15.38
N TYR A 63 11.83 4.53 -14.58
CA TYR A 63 13.27 4.69 -14.38
C TYR A 63 13.91 3.45 -13.79
N VAL A 64 13.24 2.80 -12.83
CA VAL A 64 13.71 1.55 -12.24
C VAL A 64 13.78 0.45 -13.29
N VAL A 65 12.73 0.27 -14.10
CA VAL A 65 12.73 -0.79 -15.10
C VAL A 65 13.77 -0.54 -16.20
N THR A 66 13.92 0.71 -16.65
CA THR A 66 15.00 1.08 -17.58
C THR A 66 16.38 0.85 -16.97
N THR A 67 16.58 1.18 -15.70
CA THR A 67 17.84 0.86 -14.99
C THR A 67 18.12 -0.65 -15.02
N LEU A 68 17.11 -1.47 -14.78
CA LEU A 68 17.24 -2.93 -14.82
C LEU A 68 17.49 -3.44 -16.25
N ASP A 69 16.84 -2.87 -17.27
CA ASP A 69 17.09 -3.16 -18.68
C ASP A 69 18.55 -2.89 -19.05
N GLU A 70 19.04 -1.68 -18.79
CA GLU A 70 20.40 -1.23 -19.14
C GLU A 70 21.49 -1.99 -18.38
N ILE A 71 21.24 -2.41 -17.13
CA ILE A 71 22.18 -3.30 -16.42
C ILE A 71 22.29 -4.66 -17.11
N CYS A 72 21.17 -5.20 -17.62
CA CYS A 72 21.13 -6.51 -18.24
C CYS A 72 21.68 -6.50 -19.67
N VAL A 73 21.17 -5.57 -20.48
CA VAL A 73 21.46 -5.40 -21.90
C VAL A 73 21.73 -3.91 -22.12
N PRO A 74 22.98 -3.45 -21.90
CA PRO A 74 23.35 -2.06 -22.12
C PRO A 74 23.04 -1.64 -23.56
N SER A 75 22.39 -0.50 -23.72
CA SER A 75 22.21 0.14 -25.02
C SER A 75 23.44 0.96 -25.40
N GLU A 76 23.51 1.37 -26.68
CA GLU A 76 24.52 2.31 -27.18
C GLU A 76 24.14 3.78 -26.90
N ASP A 77 23.20 4.03 -25.98
CA ASP A 77 22.81 5.39 -25.62
C ASP A 77 23.86 6.02 -24.69
N GLU A 78 24.69 6.90 -25.28
CA GLU A 78 25.78 7.61 -24.60
C GLU A 78 25.32 8.37 -23.33
N ARG A 79 24.02 8.69 -23.23
CA ARG A 79 23.47 9.40 -22.04
C ARG A 79 23.48 8.55 -20.78
N PHE A 80 23.58 7.22 -20.90
CA PHE A 80 23.65 6.29 -19.76
C PHE A 80 25.07 5.86 -19.42
N GLU A 81 26.09 6.42 -20.08
CA GLU A 81 27.49 6.10 -19.80
C GLU A 81 27.93 6.47 -18.39
N CYS A 82 28.97 5.80 -17.92
CA CYS A 82 29.51 6.05 -16.60
C CYS A 82 30.35 7.35 -16.61
N PRO A 83 30.06 8.34 -15.74
CA PRO A 83 30.82 9.59 -15.75
C PRO A 83 32.29 9.36 -15.35
N GLY A 84 33.21 9.53 -16.30
CA GLY A 84 34.65 9.43 -16.07
C GLY A 84 35.21 8.00 -16.07
N GLU A 85 34.43 7.00 -16.49
CA GLU A 85 34.86 5.61 -16.69
C GLU A 85 34.38 5.12 -18.07
N GLU A 86 35.07 4.14 -18.67
CA GLU A 86 34.67 3.58 -19.98
C GLU A 86 33.37 2.76 -19.90
N SER A 87 33.05 2.18 -18.73
CA SER A 87 31.93 1.25 -18.57
C SER A 87 31.49 1.10 -17.11
N TRP A 88 30.23 0.73 -16.90
CA TRP A 88 29.70 0.37 -15.59
C TRP A 88 30.15 -1.02 -15.08
N ASP A 89 30.72 -1.89 -15.91
CA ASP A 89 31.32 -3.18 -15.53
C ASP A 89 30.50 -3.99 -14.51
N TRP A 90 29.23 -4.26 -14.83
CA TRP A 90 28.33 -5.04 -13.98
C TRP A 90 28.77 -6.50 -13.89
N ASP A 91 28.99 -6.98 -12.67
CA ASP A 91 29.32 -8.38 -12.40
C ASP A 91 28.15 -9.33 -12.73
N ALA A 92 28.47 -10.62 -12.92
CA ALA A 92 27.48 -11.63 -13.30
C ALA A 92 26.35 -11.80 -12.29
N SER A 93 26.62 -11.62 -10.98
CA SER A 93 25.59 -11.71 -9.94
C SER A 93 24.63 -10.52 -10.04
N THR A 94 25.15 -9.30 -10.21
CA THR A 94 24.34 -8.09 -10.45
C THR A 94 23.44 -8.25 -11.66
N ARG A 95 23.98 -8.70 -12.81
CA ARG A 95 23.18 -8.91 -14.03
C ARG A 95 22.10 -9.98 -13.84
N THR A 96 22.41 -11.06 -13.14
CA THR A 96 21.44 -12.13 -12.87
C THR A 96 20.27 -11.63 -12.00
N LEU A 97 20.57 -10.93 -10.90
CA LEU A 97 19.55 -10.35 -10.03
C LEU A 97 18.72 -9.29 -10.75
N ALA A 98 19.38 -8.42 -11.52
CA ALA A 98 18.71 -7.41 -12.33
C ALA A 98 17.75 -8.05 -13.33
N ASN A 99 18.14 -9.14 -14.00
CA ASN A 99 17.30 -9.82 -14.98
C ASN A 99 16.07 -10.48 -14.34
N GLY A 100 16.21 -11.06 -13.14
CA GLY A 100 15.09 -11.61 -12.38
C GLY A 100 14.08 -10.52 -11.97
N LEU A 101 14.58 -9.39 -11.45
CA LEU A 101 13.75 -8.23 -11.11
C LEU A 101 13.09 -7.62 -12.35
N ARG A 102 13.85 -7.48 -13.45
CA ARG A 102 13.38 -6.98 -14.75
C ARG A 102 12.21 -7.80 -15.26
N HIS A 103 12.34 -9.12 -15.30
CA HIS A 103 11.27 -10.01 -15.74
C HIS A 103 10.02 -9.87 -14.84
N THR A 104 10.22 -9.78 -13.52
CA THR A 104 9.12 -9.59 -12.57
C THR A 104 8.40 -8.26 -12.79
N MET A 105 9.14 -7.16 -12.88
CA MET A 105 8.60 -5.81 -13.05
C MET A 105 7.95 -5.58 -14.42
N LYS A 106 8.37 -6.31 -15.45
CA LYS A 106 7.74 -6.29 -16.79
C LYS A 106 6.59 -7.26 -16.95
N SER A 107 6.28 -8.10 -15.95
CA SER A 107 5.12 -8.98 -16.03
C SER A 107 3.84 -8.18 -15.84
N PHE A 108 2.91 -8.28 -16.80
CA PHE A 108 1.60 -7.64 -16.70
C PHE A 108 0.85 -8.03 -15.41
N GLY A 109 0.91 -9.31 -15.03
CA GLY A 109 0.28 -9.78 -13.81
C GLY A 109 0.88 -9.17 -12.54
N TYR A 110 2.20 -8.96 -12.52
CA TYR A 110 2.85 -8.24 -11.42
C TYR A 110 2.42 -6.77 -11.37
N ILE A 111 2.45 -6.06 -12.50
CA ILE A 111 2.02 -4.67 -12.63
C ILE A 111 0.58 -4.52 -12.13
N PHE A 112 -0.31 -5.41 -12.59
CA PHE A 112 -1.70 -5.42 -12.16
C PHE A 112 -1.83 -5.58 -10.64
N CYS A 113 -1.17 -6.60 -10.06
CA CYS A 113 -1.22 -6.85 -8.62
C CYS A 113 -0.63 -5.69 -7.80
N PHE A 114 0.44 -5.06 -8.30
CA PHE A 114 1.07 -3.91 -7.66
C PHE A 114 0.13 -2.70 -7.62
N VAL A 115 -0.43 -2.30 -8.77
CA VAL A 115 -1.37 -1.18 -8.85
C VAL A 115 -2.65 -1.47 -8.06
N CYS A 116 -3.16 -2.70 -8.15
CA CYS A 116 -4.35 -3.11 -7.41
C CYS A 116 -4.13 -3.06 -5.89
N ALA A 117 -3.00 -3.55 -5.38
CA ALA A 117 -2.66 -3.42 -3.97
C ALA A 117 -2.50 -1.96 -3.53
N MET A 118 -1.86 -1.12 -4.34
CA MET A 118 -1.72 0.30 -4.06
C MET A 118 -3.09 0.99 -3.95
N ASP A 119 -3.96 0.81 -4.94
CA ASP A 119 -5.30 1.41 -4.96
C ASP A 119 -6.22 0.83 -3.86
N MET A 120 -6.07 -0.47 -3.53
CA MET A 120 -6.79 -1.09 -2.41
C MET A 120 -6.42 -0.51 -1.07
N LEU A 121 -5.15 -0.14 -0.87
CA LEU A 121 -4.71 0.39 0.41
C LEU A 121 -5.22 1.81 0.62
N GLU A 122 -5.45 2.58 -0.44
CA GLU A 122 -5.72 4.02 -0.36
C GLU A 122 -6.83 4.43 0.62
N PRO A 123 -8.02 3.78 0.65
CA PRO A 123 -9.05 4.09 1.64
C PRO A 123 -8.61 3.84 3.10
N MET A 124 -7.63 2.96 3.35
CA MET A 124 -7.11 2.68 4.70
C MET A 124 -6.16 3.77 5.21
N ARG A 125 -5.63 4.65 4.35
CA ARG A 125 -4.59 5.62 4.73
C ARG A 125 -4.92 6.43 5.99
N PRO A 126 -6.14 7.00 6.16
CA PRO A 126 -6.48 7.75 7.37
C PRO A 126 -6.49 6.88 8.63
N LEU A 127 -7.02 5.66 8.52
CA LEU A 127 -7.09 4.70 9.63
C LEU A 127 -5.70 4.25 10.04
N VAL A 128 -4.86 3.88 9.08
CA VAL A 128 -3.47 3.47 9.33
C VAL A 128 -2.68 4.60 9.98
N SER A 129 -2.83 5.84 9.51
CA SER A 129 -2.17 6.99 10.11
C SER A 129 -2.59 7.19 11.56
N ALA A 130 -3.89 7.05 11.86
CA ALA A 130 -4.43 7.20 13.21
C ALA A 130 -3.99 6.07 14.16
N LEU A 131 -4.00 4.81 13.70
CA LEU A 131 -3.60 3.65 14.51
C LEU A 131 -2.11 3.63 14.84
N GLN A 132 -1.28 4.31 14.03
CA GLN A 132 0.17 4.43 14.26
C GLN A 132 0.56 5.74 14.95
N GLY A 133 -0.44 6.52 15.36
CA GLY A 133 -0.30 7.78 16.07
C GLY A 133 -0.32 7.64 17.59
N ARG A 134 -0.64 8.73 18.28
CA ARG A 134 -0.83 8.76 19.75
C ARG A 134 -2.19 8.19 20.14
N LEU A 135 -2.38 7.82 21.42
CA LEU A 135 -3.66 7.24 21.91
C LEU A 135 -4.91 8.08 21.57
N VAL A 136 -4.77 9.41 21.58
CA VAL A 136 -5.83 10.34 21.15
C VAL A 136 -6.20 10.12 19.68
N GLU A 137 -5.18 10.02 18.81
CA GLU A 137 -5.36 9.77 17.38
C GLU A 137 -5.93 8.37 17.14
N VAL A 138 -5.51 7.37 17.92
CA VAL A 138 -6.07 6.01 17.90
C VAL A 138 -7.58 6.06 18.17
N TYR A 139 -8.02 6.74 19.24
CA TYR A 139 -9.45 6.87 19.58
C TYR A 139 -10.27 7.46 18.43
N PHE A 140 -9.83 8.59 17.87
CA PHE A 140 -10.51 9.21 16.73
C PHE A 140 -10.41 8.37 15.45
N GLY A 141 -9.32 7.61 15.28
CA GLY A 141 -9.13 6.65 14.20
C GLY A 141 -10.19 5.55 14.20
N PHE A 142 -10.56 5.06 15.38
CA PHE A 142 -11.62 4.05 15.51
C PHE A 142 -12.99 4.56 15.08
N LYS A 143 -13.30 5.85 15.29
CA LYS A 143 -14.54 6.45 14.79
C LYS A 143 -14.58 6.51 13.27
N LYS A 144 -13.42 6.63 12.60
CA LYS A 144 -13.29 6.64 11.14
C LYS A 144 -13.34 5.26 10.49
N VAL A 145 -13.31 4.17 11.27
CA VAL A 145 -13.32 2.81 10.70
C VAL A 145 -14.59 2.57 9.87
N GLU A 146 -15.73 3.08 10.32
CA GLU A 146 -16.99 2.93 9.56
C GLU A 146 -16.94 3.65 8.23
N GLU A 147 -16.36 4.86 8.18
CA GLU A 147 -16.13 5.59 6.94
C GLU A 147 -15.23 4.79 5.98
N VAL A 148 -14.17 4.16 6.49
CA VAL A 148 -13.29 3.30 5.69
C VAL A 148 -14.03 2.07 5.17
N MET A 149 -14.82 1.37 6.00
CA MET A 149 -15.63 0.22 5.57
C MET A 149 -16.70 0.61 4.54
N ASN A 150 -17.32 1.78 4.72
CA ASN A 150 -18.28 2.33 3.77
C ASN A 150 -17.60 2.64 2.44
N SER A 151 -16.37 3.20 2.46
CA SER A 151 -15.60 3.46 1.24
C SER A 151 -15.38 2.18 0.39
N TYR A 152 -15.13 1.03 1.02
CA TYR A 152 -15.04 -0.24 0.27
C TYR A 152 -16.38 -0.73 -0.26
N THR A 153 -17.46 -0.49 0.47
CA THR A 153 -18.82 -0.80 0.02
C THR A 153 -19.21 0.08 -1.18
N ASP A 154 -18.79 1.34 -1.17
CA ASP A 154 -18.95 2.29 -2.27
C ASP A 154 -18.11 1.88 -3.48
N ILE A 155 -16.87 1.40 -3.27
CA ILE A 155 -16.04 0.84 -4.34
C ILE A 155 -16.71 -0.39 -4.97
N LEU A 156 -17.28 -1.29 -4.16
CA LEU A 156 -17.98 -2.49 -4.66
C LEU A 156 -19.25 -2.12 -5.44
N SER A 157 -20.04 -1.15 -4.97
CA SER A 157 -21.23 -0.69 -5.70
C SER A 157 -20.88 0.07 -6.99
N GLY A 158 -19.74 0.77 -6.99
CA GLY A 158 -19.18 1.49 -8.14
C GLY A 158 -18.05 0.75 -8.86
N ILE A 159 -18.03 -0.58 -8.81
CA ILE A 159 -16.87 -1.39 -9.22
C ILE A 159 -16.40 -1.11 -10.64
N ASP A 160 -17.31 -0.89 -11.58
CA ASP A 160 -16.97 -0.65 -12.99
C ASP A 160 -16.13 0.62 -13.15
N LYS A 161 -16.57 1.72 -12.54
CA LYS A 161 -15.87 3.01 -12.62
C LYS A 161 -14.53 2.96 -11.90
N TRP A 162 -14.49 2.29 -10.75
CA TRP A 162 -13.25 2.14 -10.00
C TRP A 162 -12.25 1.27 -10.76
N PHE A 163 -12.71 0.15 -11.30
CA PHE A 163 -11.88 -0.77 -12.07
C PHE A 163 -11.36 -0.14 -13.36
N GLU A 164 -12.17 0.68 -14.05
CA GLU A 164 -11.71 1.43 -15.23
C GLU A 164 -10.48 2.28 -14.92
N ARG A 165 -10.52 3.05 -13.82
CA ARG A 165 -9.39 3.91 -13.41
C ARG A 165 -8.16 3.08 -13.05
N LEU A 166 -8.35 1.97 -12.34
CA LEU A 166 -7.26 1.06 -12.01
C LEU A 166 -6.64 0.47 -13.28
N TYR A 167 -7.47 -0.02 -14.20
CA TYR A 167 -7.00 -0.67 -15.42
C TYR A 167 -6.23 0.29 -16.31
N THR A 168 -6.68 1.55 -16.42
CA THR A 168 -5.93 2.60 -17.13
C THR A 168 -4.55 2.85 -16.52
N LYS A 169 -4.41 2.85 -15.18
CA LYS A 169 -3.09 2.95 -14.53
C LYS A 169 -2.20 1.75 -14.88
N VAL A 170 -2.76 0.54 -14.86
CA VAL A 170 -2.05 -0.70 -15.23
C VAL A 170 -1.56 -0.65 -16.67
N LEU A 171 -2.43 -0.28 -17.62
CA LEU A 171 -2.09 -0.17 -19.03
C LEU A 171 -1.00 0.88 -19.25
N ARG A 172 -1.14 2.07 -18.64
CA ARG A 172 -0.11 3.12 -18.70
C ARG A 172 1.23 2.62 -18.19
N LEU A 173 1.26 1.96 -17.03
CA LEU A 173 2.52 1.46 -16.46
C LEU A 173 3.13 0.34 -17.32
N SER A 174 2.28 -0.50 -17.92
CA SER A 174 2.69 -1.57 -18.83
C SER A 174 3.29 -1.02 -20.13
N GLU A 175 2.68 0.01 -20.69
CA GLU A 175 3.17 0.72 -21.88
C GLU A 175 4.55 1.33 -21.63
N LEU A 176 4.74 2.03 -20.50
CA LEU A 176 6.02 2.64 -20.12
C LEU A 176 7.17 1.63 -20.08
N VAL A 177 6.90 0.35 -19.79
CA VAL A 177 7.93 -0.68 -19.65
C VAL A 177 7.94 -1.71 -20.78
N GLY A 178 7.12 -1.50 -21.81
CA GLY A 178 6.98 -2.41 -22.95
C GLY A 178 6.37 -3.77 -22.59
N SER A 179 5.55 -3.85 -21.54
CA SER A 179 4.80 -5.06 -21.19
C SER A 179 3.54 -5.17 -22.03
N ALA A 180 3.35 -6.30 -22.71
CA ALA A 180 2.10 -6.60 -23.40
C ALA A 180 0.98 -6.92 -22.39
N GLU A 181 -0.26 -6.60 -22.75
CA GLU A 181 -1.44 -7.01 -21.99
C GLU A 181 -1.54 -8.54 -22.00
N GLU A 182 -1.41 -9.15 -20.82
CA GLU A 182 -1.47 -10.60 -20.69
C GLU A 182 -2.90 -11.05 -20.33
N ARG A 183 -3.37 -12.05 -21.06
CA ARG A 183 -4.50 -12.88 -20.67
C ARG A 183 -3.96 -14.18 -20.07
N PRO A 184 -4.05 -14.39 -18.74
CA PRO A 184 -3.67 -15.67 -18.16
C PRO A 184 -4.47 -16.80 -18.81
N LEU A 185 -3.78 -17.84 -19.28
CA LEU A 185 -4.41 -19.00 -19.88
C LEU A 185 -5.33 -19.65 -18.83
N VAL A 186 -6.65 -19.59 -19.06
CA VAL A 186 -7.67 -20.13 -18.16
C VAL A 186 -7.60 -21.66 -18.21
N ASN A 187 -6.72 -22.26 -17.42
CA ASN A 187 -6.67 -23.69 -17.24
C ASN A 187 -7.52 -24.10 -16.03
N ARG A 188 -8.61 -24.82 -16.33
CA ARG A 188 -9.40 -25.75 -15.49
C ARG A 188 -10.59 -25.18 -14.69
N ARG A 189 -11.78 -25.62 -15.12
CA ARG A 189 -13.02 -25.93 -14.38
C ARG A 189 -13.52 -24.87 -13.38
N GLY A 190 -14.47 -24.06 -13.85
CA GLY A 190 -15.42 -23.35 -12.98
C GLY A 190 -15.48 -21.83 -13.16
N THR A 191 -14.53 -21.24 -13.87
CA THR A 191 -14.52 -19.79 -14.14
C THR A 191 -15.26 -19.51 -15.45
N THR A 192 -16.28 -18.64 -15.39
CA THR A 192 -16.97 -18.11 -16.58
C THR A 192 -15.92 -17.58 -17.56
N PRO A 193 -15.97 -17.91 -18.86
CA PRO A 193 -15.04 -17.36 -19.84
C PRO A 193 -15.13 -15.82 -19.79
N ALA A 194 -14.08 -15.15 -19.35
CA ALA A 194 -14.00 -13.71 -19.54
C ALA A 194 -13.73 -13.46 -21.03
N GLU A 195 -14.61 -12.70 -21.68
CA GLU A 195 -14.53 -12.38 -23.11
C GLU A 195 -13.29 -11.53 -23.45
N THR A 196 -12.77 -10.79 -22.46
CA THR A 196 -11.59 -9.91 -22.58
C THR A 196 -10.61 -10.09 -21.41
N ALA A 197 -9.34 -9.74 -21.59
CA ALA A 197 -8.33 -9.74 -20.51
C ALA A 197 -8.76 -8.81 -19.35
N LYS A 198 -9.30 -7.64 -19.68
CA LYS A 198 -9.91 -6.69 -18.73
C LYS A 198 -10.96 -7.33 -17.82
N GLU A 199 -11.92 -8.06 -18.39
CA GLU A 199 -12.95 -8.76 -17.60
C GLU A 199 -12.37 -9.87 -16.73
N TYR A 200 -11.33 -10.56 -17.20
CA TYR A 200 -10.64 -11.56 -16.40
C TYR A 200 -10.04 -10.93 -15.14
N TRP A 201 -9.23 -9.89 -15.29
CA TRP A 201 -8.54 -9.24 -14.18
C TRP A 201 -9.50 -8.62 -13.17
N LYS A 202 -10.64 -8.12 -13.65
CA LYS A 202 -11.74 -7.63 -12.81
C LYS A 202 -12.34 -8.74 -11.95
N ARG A 203 -12.80 -9.83 -12.58
CA ARG A 203 -13.57 -10.89 -11.91
C ARG A 203 -12.70 -11.85 -11.10
N ALA A 204 -11.51 -12.16 -11.60
CA ALA A 204 -10.63 -13.16 -10.99
C ALA A 204 -9.71 -12.56 -9.92
N VAL A 205 -9.42 -11.26 -9.97
CA VAL A 205 -8.43 -10.64 -9.07
C VAL A 205 -9.01 -9.45 -8.30
N ALA A 206 -9.51 -8.42 -8.98
CA ALA A 206 -9.91 -7.19 -8.30
C ALA A 206 -11.11 -7.37 -7.35
N ILE A 207 -12.19 -8.01 -7.81
CA ILE A 207 -13.38 -8.26 -6.98
C ILE A 207 -13.07 -9.18 -5.80
N PRO A 208 -12.45 -10.37 -5.99
CA PRO A 208 -12.11 -11.23 -4.86
C PRO A 208 -11.20 -10.55 -3.83
N PHE A 209 -10.26 -9.72 -4.29
CA PHE A 209 -9.37 -9.01 -3.38
C PHE A 209 -10.12 -7.94 -2.55
N LEU A 210 -11.03 -7.20 -3.17
CA LEU A 210 -11.92 -6.26 -2.48
C LEU A 210 -12.78 -6.97 -1.41
N ASP A 211 -13.33 -8.13 -1.75
CA ASP A 211 -14.16 -8.92 -0.83
C ASP A 211 -13.35 -9.39 0.39
N ILE A 212 -12.12 -9.88 0.16
CA ILE A 212 -11.20 -10.30 1.22
C ILE A 212 -10.86 -9.11 2.12
N VAL A 213 -10.47 -7.98 1.55
CA VAL A 213 -10.12 -6.77 2.32
C VAL A 213 -11.32 -6.29 3.15
N SER A 214 -12.50 -6.25 2.55
CA SER A 214 -13.73 -5.84 3.23
C SER A 214 -14.10 -6.78 4.37
N SER A 215 -13.98 -8.09 4.16
CA SER A 215 -14.23 -9.11 5.18
C SER A 215 -13.23 -9.03 6.33
N GLU A 216 -11.94 -8.89 6.03
CA GLU A 216 -10.88 -8.73 7.03
C GLU A 216 -11.07 -7.47 7.87
N LEU A 217 -11.44 -6.34 7.26
CA LEU A 217 -11.74 -5.11 7.98
C LEU A 217 -12.95 -5.27 8.91
N LYS A 218 -14.05 -5.86 8.43
CA LYS A 218 -15.23 -6.13 9.26
C LYS A 218 -14.92 -7.06 10.44
N SER A 219 -14.10 -8.09 10.20
CA SER A 219 -13.69 -9.05 11.22
C SER A 219 -12.74 -8.44 12.26
N ARG A 220 -11.75 -7.64 11.84
CA ARG A 220 -10.76 -7.01 12.73
C ARG A 220 -11.36 -5.88 13.55
N PHE A 221 -12.27 -5.13 12.95
CA PHE A 221 -12.93 -4.01 13.58
C PHE A 221 -14.40 -4.30 13.88
N SER A 222 -14.72 -5.51 14.32
CA SER A 222 -16.07 -5.84 14.80
C SER A 222 -16.42 -5.00 16.02
N HIS A 223 -17.72 -4.78 16.26
CA HIS A 223 -18.20 -4.01 17.43
C HIS A 223 -17.61 -4.54 18.75
N GLU A 224 -17.52 -5.86 18.88
CA GLU A 224 -16.95 -6.51 20.06
C GLU A 224 -15.48 -6.12 20.29
N LYS A 225 -14.66 -6.15 19.23
CA LYS A 225 -13.24 -5.78 19.28
C LYS A 225 -13.07 -4.28 19.47
N ARG A 226 -13.94 -3.45 18.89
CA ARG A 226 -13.91 -1.98 19.03
C ARG A 226 -14.11 -1.51 20.45
N ALA A 227 -14.93 -2.20 21.23
CA ALA A 227 -15.20 -1.79 22.61
C ALA A 227 -13.97 -1.81 23.53
N HIS A 228 -12.89 -2.51 23.14
CA HIS A 228 -11.61 -2.44 23.86
C HIS A 228 -10.93 -1.08 23.73
N TYR A 229 -11.19 -0.38 22.62
CA TYR A 229 -10.62 0.93 22.35
C TYR A 229 -11.44 2.06 22.96
N GLU A 230 -12.64 1.79 23.50
CA GLU A 230 -13.36 2.76 24.32
C GLU A 230 -12.60 3.07 25.62
N LEU A 231 -11.66 2.23 26.06
CA LEU A 231 -10.69 2.61 27.12
C LEU A 231 -9.82 3.81 26.72
N CYS A 232 -9.50 3.98 25.43
CA CYS A 232 -8.77 5.15 24.96
C CYS A 232 -9.60 6.43 25.07
N ALA A 233 -10.92 6.33 25.29
CA ALA A 233 -11.77 7.49 25.56
C ALA A 233 -11.48 8.13 26.93
N LEU A 234 -10.87 7.38 27.86
CA LEU A 234 -10.47 7.85 29.19
C LEU A 234 -9.19 8.70 29.16
N VAL A 235 -8.51 8.80 28.02
CA VAL A 235 -7.35 9.69 27.87
C VAL A 235 -7.82 11.11 28.21
N PRO A 236 -7.12 11.85 29.10
CA PRO A 236 -7.58 13.16 29.58
C PRO A 236 -7.95 14.13 28.46
N GLU A 237 -7.16 14.17 27.39
CA GLU A 237 -7.41 15.04 26.23
C GLU A 237 -8.66 14.64 25.41
N VAL A 238 -9.10 13.38 25.50
CA VAL A 238 -10.31 12.89 24.81
C VAL A 238 -11.54 13.13 25.67
N ILE A 239 -11.47 12.77 26.95
CA ILE A 239 -12.62 12.92 27.86
C ILE A 239 -12.95 14.39 28.11
N SER A 240 -11.95 15.28 28.17
CA SER A 240 -12.17 16.72 28.34
C SER A 240 -12.92 17.36 27.17
N LYS A 241 -13.00 16.67 26.01
CA LYS A 241 -13.71 17.13 24.81
C LYS A 241 -15.12 16.54 24.69
N LYS A 242 -15.55 15.70 25.63
CA LYS A 242 -16.88 15.07 25.64
C LYS A 242 -17.85 15.91 26.47
N ASP A 243 -19.11 15.90 26.05
CA ASP A 243 -20.21 16.39 26.88
C ASP A 243 -20.64 15.36 27.93
N GLU A 244 -21.43 15.78 28.92
CA GLU A 244 -21.89 14.93 30.02
C GLU A 244 -22.65 13.68 29.53
N ASN A 245 -23.43 13.81 28.45
CA ASN A 245 -24.18 12.70 27.86
C ASN A 245 -23.25 11.64 27.24
N ALA A 246 -22.21 12.07 26.53
CA ALA A 246 -21.22 11.19 25.94
C ALA A 246 -20.33 10.53 27.00
N VAL A 247 -20.05 11.21 28.12
CA VAL A 247 -19.36 10.59 29.26
C VAL A 247 -20.23 9.52 29.90
N THR A 248 -21.51 9.81 30.15
CA THR A 248 -22.45 8.83 30.72
C THR A 248 -22.60 7.58 29.83
N SER A 249 -22.67 7.78 28.51
CA SER A 249 -22.74 6.69 27.54
C SER A 249 -21.46 5.84 27.55
N LEU A 250 -20.29 6.48 27.62
CA LEU A 250 -19.00 5.81 27.74
C LEU A 250 -18.94 4.97 29.03
N LEU A 251 -19.38 5.54 30.16
CA LEU A 251 -19.42 4.84 31.45
C LEU A 251 -20.27 3.57 31.39
N ASN A 252 -21.41 3.60 30.71
CA ASN A 252 -22.26 2.41 30.55
C ASN A 252 -21.55 1.32 29.76
N VAL A 253 -20.91 1.65 28.63
CA VAL A 253 -20.14 0.70 27.81
C VAL A 253 -18.95 0.13 28.59
N LEU A 254 -18.27 0.98 29.36
CA LEU A 254 -17.14 0.57 30.19
C LEU A 254 -17.57 -0.31 31.35
N LYS A 255 -18.68 -0.01 32.03
CA LYS A 255 -19.25 -0.87 33.07
C LYS A 255 -19.65 -2.22 32.47
N GLU A 256 -20.40 -2.24 31.37
CA GLU A 256 -20.86 -3.48 30.74
C GLU A 256 -19.72 -4.44 30.36
N LYS A 257 -18.57 -3.92 29.89
CA LYS A 257 -17.45 -4.75 29.43
C LYS A 257 -16.31 -4.92 30.43
N TRP A 258 -16.05 -3.94 31.27
CA TRP A 258 -14.83 -3.81 32.07
C TRP A 258 -15.12 -3.69 33.58
N GLU A 259 -16.32 -4.04 34.04
CA GLU A 259 -16.70 -4.03 35.46
C GLU A 259 -15.65 -4.70 36.36
N HIS A 260 -15.06 -5.79 35.89
CA HIS A 260 -14.07 -6.57 36.62
C HIS A 260 -12.68 -5.92 36.75
N ILE A 261 -12.38 -4.86 35.98
CA ILE A 261 -11.08 -4.16 35.98
C ILE A 261 -11.20 -2.75 36.55
N LEU A 262 -12.35 -2.10 36.44
CA LEU A 262 -12.56 -0.74 36.91
C LEU A 262 -12.79 -0.69 38.43
N PRO A 263 -12.24 0.29 39.15
CA PRO A 263 -12.49 0.46 40.59
C PRO A 263 -13.99 0.69 40.85
N LEU A 264 -14.45 0.27 42.04
CA LEU A 264 -15.86 0.21 42.45
C LEU A 264 -16.74 1.34 41.86
N PRO A 265 -17.90 1.01 41.25
CA PRO A 265 -18.69 1.93 40.41
C PRO A 265 -19.05 3.29 41.01
N ALA A 266 -19.09 3.39 42.35
CA ALA A 266 -19.44 4.61 43.07
C ALA A 266 -18.33 5.67 43.09
N ALA A 267 -17.05 5.28 42.98
CA ALA A 267 -15.93 6.22 43.02
C ALA A 267 -15.53 6.71 41.61
N PHE A 268 -15.81 5.92 40.57
CA PHE A 268 -15.29 6.13 39.22
C PHE A 268 -15.75 7.46 38.59
N GLU A 269 -17.03 7.84 38.75
CA GLU A 269 -17.52 9.15 38.30
C GLU A 269 -16.82 10.30 39.02
N SER A 270 -16.69 10.22 40.35
CA SER A 270 -16.01 11.26 41.13
C SER A 270 -14.50 11.36 40.87
N GLU A 271 -13.85 10.28 40.42
CA GLU A 271 -12.44 10.27 40.02
C GLU A 271 -12.20 10.85 38.62
N LEU A 272 -13.16 10.69 37.69
CA LEU A 272 -13.05 11.21 36.32
C LEU A 272 -13.20 12.73 36.22
N PHE A 273 -13.92 13.35 37.16
CA PHE A 273 -14.22 14.79 37.18
C PHE A 273 -13.44 15.56 38.26
N ARG A 274 -12.40 14.95 38.85
CA ARG A 274 -11.57 15.56 39.89
C ARG A 274 -10.44 16.39 39.31
#